data_AF-H3A1K2-F1
#
_entry.id   AF-H3A1K2-F1
#
_cell.length_a   1.000
_cell.length_b   1.000
_cell.length_c   1.000
_cell.angle_alpha   90.00
_cell.angle_beta   90.00
_cell.angle_gamma   90.00
#
_symmetry.space_group_name_H-M   'P 1'
#
loop_
_entity.id
_entity.type
_entity.pdbx_description
1 polymer ?
#
loop_
_entity_poly.entity_id
_entity_poly.type
_entity_poly.pdbx_seq_one_letter_code
_entity_poly.pdbx_strand_id
1 'polypeptide(L)'
;MSTTAERKFINLRKRLDQLGYRQPLGIESLPLVEKLFSDLVHTTESLRNAKLSAGKTEKETKNLDAVLEPYKTENARIVRENNELHLELLKLKGDSEQQIKDLKSTVRKLEHETADLKFLNNQYVHKVRSLEKDSKGKTEKIQQLQEKNLQAVVQTPGGKKRTIPFRRQRMQIDQPVPPSGISSIPVPQPDDPYIADLLQVADNRIQELQQDVARLKDELERSERGIKNLNKQVEARDREIERLGRVLDGGRPHDVISLEAKNQSNEKLITHLNLQVEYLQQANRDLEKRVKTVLEKKDNVSSEVADLSARNEELCHELTEIDQLAQQLERDKEIVLETADKEIQEAKNEIKRQHREIQDLVSKTTELEASLSACHDEMNKLRDEVFSKTEENQKLEGLLRQIEEEKKEKKRKV
;
A
#
# COMPACT_ATOMS: atom_id res chain seq x y z
N MET A 1 49.73 -92.45 65.65
CA MET A 1 49.57 -92.46 64.17
C MET A 1 48.22 -91.83 63.86
N SER A 2 48.15 -90.53 63.58
CA SER A 2 46.87 -89.87 63.23
C SER A 2 46.46 -90.31 61.83
N THR A 3 45.23 -90.82 61.70
CA THR A 3 44.71 -91.36 60.43
C THR A 3 44.55 -90.25 59.39
N THR A 4 44.64 -90.56 58.10
CA THR A 4 44.45 -89.58 57.01
C THR A 4 43.12 -88.82 57.12
N ALA A 5 42.10 -89.48 57.68
CA ALA A 5 40.79 -88.88 57.95
C ALA A 5 40.84 -87.76 59.01
N GLU A 6 41.61 -87.93 60.10
CA GLU A 6 41.77 -86.90 61.14
C GLU A 6 42.44 -85.64 60.62
N ARG A 7 43.46 -85.78 59.75
CA ARG A 7 44.12 -84.62 59.12
C ARG A 7 43.16 -83.83 58.23
N LYS A 8 42.36 -84.52 57.42
CA LYS A 8 41.32 -83.90 56.59
C LYS A 8 40.23 -83.23 57.44
N PHE A 9 39.82 -83.88 58.53
CA PHE A 9 38.86 -83.34 59.47
C PHE A 9 39.34 -82.02 60.08
N ILE A 10 40.56 -81.98 60.62
CA ILE A 10 41.13 -80.78 61.22
C ILE A 10 41.24 -79.64 60.19
N ASN A 11 41.67 -79.95 58.97
CA ASN A 11 41.81 -78.96 57.90
C ASN A 11 40.46 -78.38 57.45
N LEU A 12 39.48 -79.24 57.15
CA LEU A 12 38.14 -78.79 56.79
C LEU A 12 37.50 -78.01 57.94
N ARG A 13 37.68 -78.48 59.17
CA ARG A 13 37.14 -77.82 60.35
C ARG A 13 37.70 -76.41 60.50
N LYS A 14 39.02 -76.23 60.40
CA LYS A 14 39.66 -74.90 60.44
C LYS A 14 39.10 -73.97 59.35
N ARG A 15 38.88 -74.46 58.13
CA ARG A 15 38.32 -73.65 57.01
C ARG A 15 36.87 -73.26 57.27
N LEU A 16 36.04 -74.20 57.74
CA LEU A 16 34.65 -73.94 58.13
C LEU A 16 34.58 -72.94 59.29
N ASP A 17 35.44 -73.10 60.29
CA ASP A 17 35.57 -72.22 61.43
C ASP A 17 35.97 -70.79 61.03
N GLN A 18 36.84 -70.63 60.03
CA GLN A 18 37.20 -69.34 59.45
C GLN A 18 36.02 -68.66 58.74
N LEU A 19 35.14 -69.45 58.12
CA LEU A 19 33.89 -68.95 57.52
C LEU A 19 32.73 -68.82 58.53
N GLY A 20 32.97 -69.13 59.81
CA GLY A 20 31.97 -68.99 60.88
C GLY A 20 31.05 -70.21 61.09
N TYR A 21 31.27 -71.32 60.38
CA TYR A 21 30.50 -72.56 60.57
C TYR A 21 31.01 -73.34 61.77
N ARG A 22 30.40 -73.09 62.94
CA ARG A 22 30.82 -73.64 64.25
C ARG A 22 30.13 -74.95 64.64
N GLN A 23 29.15 -75.43 63.88
CA GLN A 23 28.34 -76.61 64.22
C GLN A 23 29.18 -77.89 64.32
N PRO A 24 28.87 -78.84 65.23
CA PRO A 24 29.65 -80.07 65.36
C PRO A 24 29.67 -80.88 64.06
N LEU A 25 30.85 -81.36 63.65
CA LEU A 25 31.04 -82.14 62.43
C LEU A 25 31.29 -83.61 62.80
N GLY A 26 30.45 -84.52 62.32
CA GLY A 26 30.65 -85.96 62.46
C GLY A 26 31.64 -86.50 61.44
N ILE A 27 32.41 -87.53 61.80
CA ILE A 27 33.40 -88.16 60.91
C ILE A 27 32.73 -88.75 59.65
N GLU A 28 31.51 -89.28 59.77
CA GLU A 28 30.73 -89.86 58.66
C GLU A 28 30.35 -88.81 57.61
N SER A 29 30.13 -87.56 58.02
CA SER A 29 29.74 -86.46 57.15
C SER A 29 30.92 -85.75 56.47
N LEU A 30 32.15 -86.05 56.89
CA LEU A 30 33.37 -85.36 56.44
C LEU A 30 33.55 -85.35 54.91
N PRO A 31 33.41 -86.47 54.17
CA PRO A 31 33.64 -86.47 52.72
C PRO A 31 32.62 -85.64 51.95
N LEU A 32 31.37 -85.57 52.42
CA LEU A 32 30.32 -84.80 51.78
C LEU A 32 30.52 -83.30 52.01
N VAL A 33 30.80 -82.89 53.26
CA VAL A 33 31.04 -81.49 53.59
C VAL A 33 32.29 -80.96 52.89
N GLU A 34 33.35 -81.78 52.75
CA GLU A 34 34.56 -81.40 52.00
C GLU A 34 34.25 -81.09 50.54
N LYS A 35 33.44 -81.93 49.87
CA LYS A 35 33.01 -81.71 48.48
C LYS A 35 32.14 -80.47 48.35
N LEU A 36 31.08 -80.34 49.16
CA LEU A 36 30.18 -79.18 49.13
C LEU A 36 30.92 -77.87 49.38
N PHE A 37 31.90 -77.87 50.30
CA PHE A 37 32.73 -76.70 50.57
C PHE A 37 33.61 -76.36 49.37
N SER A 38 34.25 -77.36 48.75
CA SER A 38 35.04 -77.15 47.53
C SER A 38 34.19 -76.58 46.39
N ASP A 39 32.99 -77.13 46.19
CA ASP A 39 32.06 -76.67 45.16
C ASP A 39 31.58 -75.23 45.45
N LEU A 40 31.32 -74.88 46.71
CA LEU A 40 30.93 -73.53 47.10
C LEU A 40 32.05 -72.51 46.86
N VAL A 41 33.30 -72.87 47.21
CA VAL A 41 34.46 -72.02 46.92
C VAL A 41 34.65 -71.86 45.41
N HIS A 42 34.58 -72.95 44.64
CA HIS A 42 34.70 -72.88 43.19
C HIS A 42 33.58 -72.05 42.54
N THR A 43 32.33 -72.21 42.96
CA THR A 43 31.20 -71.44 42.41
C THR A 43 31.28 -69.95 42.76
N THR A 44 31.69 -69.60 43.98
CA THR A 44 31.86 -68.20 44.39
C THR A 44 33.03 -67.52 43.69
N GLU A 45 34.17 -68.20 43.54
CA GLU A 45 35.30 -67.71 42.74
C GLU A 45 34.93 -67.58 41.25
N SER A 46 34.23 -68.58 40.70
CA SER A 46 33.77 -68.55 39.30
C SER A 46 32.79 -67.40 39.07
N LEU A 47 31.84 -67.17 39.99
CA LEU A 47 30.91 -66.05 39.91
C LEU A 47 31.63 -64.70 40.00
N ARG A 48 32.61 -64.57 40.91
CA ARG A 48 33.42 -63.35 41.04
C ARG A 48 34.18 -63.08 39.74
N ASN A 49 34.82 -64.09 39.17
CA ASN A 49 35.54 -63.98 37.90
C ASN A 49 34.60 -63.61 36.74
N ALA A 50 33.43 -64.24 36.66
CA ALA A 50 32.42 -63.94 35.66
C ALA A 50 31.88 -62.49 35.77
N LYS A 51 31.68 -61.99 36.99
CA LYS A 51 31.27 -60.58 37.20
C LYS A 51 32.35 -59.60 36.77
N LEU A 52 33.61 -59.90 37.08
CA LEU A 52 34.74 -59.07 36.68
C LEU A 52 34.94 -59.06 35.16
N SER A 53 34.80 -60.20 34.50
CA SER A 53 34.87 -60.27 33.03
C SER A 53 33.71 -59.53 32.39
N ALA A 54 32.47 -59.72 32.86
CA ALA A 54 31.29 -59.01 32.37
C ALA A 54 31.44 -57.48 32.47
N GLY A 55 31.93 -56.98 33.61
CA GLY A 55 32.16 -55.55 33.79
C GLY A 55 33.28 -54.98 32.92
N LYS A 56 34.31 -55.78 32.58
CA LYS A 56 35.34 -55.39 31.60
C LYS A 56 34.74 -55.32 30.20
N THR A 57 34.03 -56.36 29.78
CA THR A 57 33.40 -56.40 28.46
C THR A 57 32.40 -55.25 28.26
N GLU A 58 31.63 -54.88 29.29
CA GLU A 58 30.68 -53.75 29.19
C GLU A 58 31.39 -52.39 29.03
N LYS A 59 32.55 -52.22 29.66
CA LYS A 59 33.35 -51.00 29.48
C LYS A 59 33.97 -50.95 28.09
N GLU A 60 34.46 -52.09 27.61
CA GLU A 60 35.01 -52.23 26.26
C GLU A 60 33.93 -51.96 25.19
N THR A 61 32.70 -52.46 25.36
CA THR A 61 31.60 -52.17 24.43
C THR A 61 31.22 -50.69 24.43
N LYS A 62 31.11 -50.06 25.61
CA LYS A 62 30.83 -48.60 25.70
C LYS A 62 31.93 -47.76 25.06
N ASN A 63 33.20 -48.14 25.23
CA ASN A 63 34.32 -47.48 24.58
C ASN A 63 34.29 -47.67 23.07
N LEU A 64 33.98 -48.88 22.59
CA LEU A 64 33.80 -49.14 21.16
C LEU A 64 32.65 -48.32 20.58
N ASP A 65 31.52 -48.21 21.26
CA ASP A 65 30.40 -47.38 20.81
C ASP A 65 30.78 -45.90 20.72
N ALA A 66 31.55 -45.38 21.69
CA ALA A 66 32.05 -44.01 21.65
C ALA A 66 33.00 -43.75 20.47
N VAL A 67 33.83 -44.72 20.11
CA VAL A 67 34.73 -44.63 18.94
C VAL A 67 33.96 -44.79 17.63
N LEU A 68 32.91 -45.63 17.60
CA LEU A 68 32.12 -45.91 16.39
C LEU A 68 31.09 -44.83 16.07
N GLU A 69 30.57 -44.11 17.06
CA GLU A 69 29.52 -43.09 16.87
C GLU A 69 29.90 -42.02 15.82
N PRO A 70 31.10 -41.41 15.86
CA PRO A 70 31.52 -40.42 14.85
C PRO A 70 31.54 -41.00 13.43
N TYR A 71 32.00 -42.24 13.28
CA TYR A 71 32.02 -42.92 11.98
C TYR A 71 30.62 -43.27 11.49
N LYS A 72 29.70 -43.67 12.38
CA LYS A 72 28.30 -43.89 12.03
C LYS A 72 27.65 -42.60 11.56
N THR A 73 27.91 -41.49 12.24
CA THR A 73 27.37 -40.17 11.90
C THR A 73 27.94 -39.63 10.59
N GLU A 74 29.25 -39.76 10.36
CA GLU A 74 29.86 -39.37 9.08
C GLU A 74 29.43 -40.28 7.93
N ASN A 75 29.34 -41.60 8.12
CA ASN A 75 28.80 -42.51 7.09
C ASN A 75 27.35 -42.15 6.74
N ALA A 76 26.50 -41.86 7.73
CA ALA A 76 25.12 -41.43 7.49
C ALA A 76 25.04 -40.09 6.75
N ARG A 77 26.00 -39.18 6.98
CA ARG A 77 26.14 -37.94 6.21
C ARG A 77 26.57 -38.22 4.77
N ILE A 78 27.66 -38.97 4.57
CA ILE A 78 28.19 -39.29 3.24
C ILE A 78 27.16 -40.02 2.39
N VAL A 79 26.41 -40.97 2.96
CA VAL A 79 25.34 -41.67 2.23
C VAL A 79 24.23 -40.71 1.79
N ARG A 80 23.86 -39.72 2.62
CA ARG A 80 22.88 -38.70 2.23
C ARG A 80 23.41 -37.81 1.12
N GLU A 81 24.63 -37.31 1.26
CA GLU A 81 25.28 -36.47 0.25
C GLU A 81 25.45 -37.22 -1.08
N ASN A 82 25.82 -38.50 -1.04
CA ASN A 82 25.92 -39.34 -2.23
C ASN A 82 24.57 -39.51 -2.94
N ASN A 83 23.49 -39.74 -2.18
CA ASN A 83 22.15 -39.85 -2.73
C ASN A 83 21.67 -38.51 -3.33
N GLU A 84 21.93 -37.39 -2.65
CA GLU A 84 21.59 -36.04 -3.13
C GLU A 84 22.33 -35.72 -4.44
N LEU A 85 23.65 -35.94 -4.48
CA LEU A 85 24.46 -35.74 -5.68
C LEU A 85 24.00 -36.65 -6.83
N HIS A 86 23.63 -37.89 -6.54
CA HIS A 86 23.10 -38.80 -7.56
C HIS A 86 21.78 -38.29 -8.15
N LEU A 87 20.88 -37.74 -7.31
CA LEU A 87 19.63 -37.14 -7.78
C LEU A 87 19.88 -35.86 -8.60
N GLU A 88 20.80 -35.02 -8.16
CA GLU A 88 21.18 -33.81 -8.89
C GLU A 88 21.79 -34.14 -10.25
N LEU A 89 22.67 -35.15 -10.33
CA LEU A 89 23.23 -35.64 -11.59
C LEU A 89 22.15 -36.15 -12.55
N LEU A 90 21.17 -36.92 -12.05
CA LEU A 90 20.05 -37.39 -12.87
C LEU A 90 19.23 -36.22 -13.40
N LYS A 91 18.95 -35.22 -12.56
CA LYS A 91 18.21 -34.02 -12.95
C LYS A 91 18.96 -33.21 -14.00
N LEU A 92 20.24 -32.91 -13.75
CA LEU A 92 21.08 -32.15 -14.68
C LEU A 92 21.22 -32.85 -16.02
N LYS A 93 21.35 -34.18 -16.01
CA LYS A 93 21.37 -34.98 -17.24
C LYS A 93 20.04 -34.86 -18.00
N GLY A 94 18.90 -34.99 -17.31
CA GLY A 94 17.58 -34.82 -17.92
C GLY A 94 17.38 -33.43 -18.52
N ASP A 95 17.74 -32.38 -17.78
CA ASP A 95 17.65 -30.99 -18.23
C ASP A 95 18.56 -30.74 -19.45
N SER A 96 19.79 -31.26 -19.43
CA SER A 96 20.72 -31.15 -20.55
C SER A 96 20.20 -31.91 -21.79
N GLU A 97 19.66 -33.11 -21.63
CA GLU A 97 19.09 -33.89 -22.73
C GLU A 97 17.89 -33.17 -23.36
N GLN A 98 17.05 -32.56 -22.52
CA GLN A 98 15.91 -31.76 -22.97
C GLN A 98 16.38 -30.49 -23.71
N GLN A 99 17.35 -29.74 -23.18
CA GLN A 99 17.94 -28.59 -23.85
C GLN A 99 18.55 -28.96 -25.21
N ILE A 100 19.28 -30.08 -25.29
CA ILE A 100 19.84 -30.58 -26.54
C ILE A 100 18.73 -30.88 -27.55
N LYS A 101 17.62 -31.48 -27.10
CA LYS A 101 16.47 -31.79 -27.97
C LYS A 101 15.80 -30.52 -28.49
N ASP A 102 15.61 -29.52 -27.64
CA ASP A 102 15.00 -28.25 -28.00
C ASP A 102 15.90 -27.46 -28.97
N LEU A 103 17.21 -27.38 -28.69
CA LEU A 103 18.18 -26.77 -29.60
C LEU A 103 18.19 -27.47 -30.96
N LYS A 104 18.21 -28.82 -31.00
CA LYS A 104 18.11 -29.58 -32.26
C LYS A 104 16.83 -29.25 -33.04
N SER A 105 15.70 -29.06 -32.34
CA SER A 105 14.45 -28.65 -32.96
C SER A 105 14.53 -27.24 -33.55
N THR A 106 15.11 -26.28 -32.81
CA THR A 106 15.30 -24.91 -33.31
C THR A 106 16.25 -24.84 -34.50
N VAL A 107 17.35 -25.60 -34.47
CA VAL A 107 18.29 -25.71 -35.59
C VAL A 107 17.56 -26.18 -36.84
N ARG A 108 16.77 -27.26 -36.74
CA ARG A 108 15.99 -27.74 -37.88
C ARG A 108 15.02 -26.68 -38.41
N LYS A 109 14.31 -25.95 -37.55
CA LYS A 109 13.41 -24.88 -37.98
C LYS A 109 14.15 -23.78 -38.75
N LEU A 110 15.26 -23.29 -38.20
CA LEU A 110 16.10 -22.28 -38.84
C LEU A 110 16.71 -22.76 -40.16
N GLU A 111 17.07 -24.04 -40.26
CA GLU A 111 17.53 -24.65 -41.52
C GLU A 111 16.44 -24.59 -42.60
N HIS A 112 15.19 -24.89 -42.25
CA HIS A 112 14.06 -24.80 -43.19
C HIS A 112 13.79 -23.34 -43.60
N GLU A 113 13.70 -22.42 -42.64
CA GLU A 113 13.51 -20.99 -42.93
C GLU A 113 14.65 -20.42 -43.79
N THR A 114 15.89 -20.82 -43.54
CA THR A 114 17.05 -20.41 -44.34
C THR A 114 16.95 -20.96 -45.76
N ALA A 115 16.47 -22.19 -45.94
CA ALA A 115 16.24 -22.77 -47.26
C ALA A 115 15.13 -22.01 -48.02
N ASP A 116 14.03 -21.68 -47.36
CA ASP A 116 12.92 -20.91 -47.94
C ASP A 116 13.35 -19.49 -48.32
N LEU A 117 14.11 -18.81 -47.46
CA LEU A 117 14.65 -17.48 -47.74
C LEU A 117 15.65 -17.51 -48.91
N LYS A 118 16.49 -18.53 -49.00
CA LYS A 118 17.38 -18.73 -50.17
C LYS A 118 16.58 -18.91 -51.45
N PHE A 119 15.50 -19.69 -51.41
CA PHE A 119 14.60 -19.87 -52.55
C PHE A 119 13.92 -18.55 -52.95
N LEU A 120 13.37 -17.81 -51.99
CA LEU A 120 12.72 -16.52 -52.22
C LEU A 120 13.70 -15.47 -52.77
N ASN A 121 14.91 -15.38 -52.22
CA ASN A 121 15.95 -14.49 -52.72
C ASN A 121 16.29 -14.82 -54.17
N ASN A 122 16.45 -16.11 -54.50
CA ASN A 122 16.66 -16.55 -55.87
C ASN A 122 15.51 -16.08 -56.81
N GLN A 123 14.26 -16.19 -56.37
CA GLN A 123 13.09 -15.70 -57.11
C GLN A 123 13.14 -14.17 -57.32
N TYR A 124 13.49 -13.39 -56.30
CA TYR A 124 13.65 -11.93 -56.43
C TYR A 124 14.81 -11.56 -57.36
N VAL A 125 15.93 -12.27 -57.32
CA VAL A 125 17.04 -12.09 -58.27
C VAL A 125 16.55 -12.29 -59.71
N HIS A 126 15.75 -13.34 -59.97
CA HIS A 126 15.14 -13.55 -61.29
C HIS A 126 14.17 -12.42 -61.68
N LYS A 127 13.37 -11.91 -60.73
CA LYS A 127 12.43 -10.81 -60.98
C LYS A 127 13.15 -9.49 -61.27
N VAL A 128 14.21 -9.16 -60.53
CA VAL A 128 15.05 -7.98 -60.76
C VAL A 128 15.65 -8.03 -62.15
N ARG A 129 16.28 -9.15 -62.54
CA ARG A 129 16.82 -9.33 -63.90
C ARG A 129 15.77 -9.12 -64.99
N SER A 130 14.54 -9.59 -64.76
CA SER A 130 13.41 -9.38 -65.68
C SER A 130 13.01 -7.90 -65.79
N LEU A 131 12.94 -7.18 -64.67
CA LEU A 131 12.62 -5.75 -64.64
C LEU A 131 13.74 -4.88 -65.21
N GLU A 132 14.99 -5.21 -64.95
CA GLU A 132 16.16 -4.54 -65.56
C GLU A 132 16.12 -4.66 -67.08
N LYS A 133 15.79 -5.85 -67.60
CA LYS A 133 15.61 -6.07 -69.04
C LYS A 133 14.45 -5.23 -69.61
N ASP A 134 13.31 -5.17 -68.93
CA ASP A 134 12.15 -4.35 -69.35
C ASP A 134 12.46 -2.84 -69.28
N SER A 135 13.12 -2.38 -68.22
CA SER A 135 13.55 -0.98 -68.05
C SER A 135 14.53 -0.54 -69.14
N LYS A 136 15.50 -1.40 -69.46
CA LYS A 136 16.42 -1.17 -70.57
C LYS A 136 15.65 -1.04 -71.89
N GLY A 137 14.70 -1.93 -72.16
CA GLY A 137 13.84 -1.85 -73.35
C GLY A 137 12.97 -0.58 -73.40
N LYS A 138 12.40 -0.15 -72.28
CA LYS A 138 11.67 1.13 -72.17
C LYS A 138 12.56 2.34 -72.43
N THR A 139 13.79 2.34 -71.90
CA THR A 139 14.77 3.42 -72.09
C THR A 139 15.17 3.52 -73.56
N GLU A 140 15.48 2.39 -74.20
CA GLU A 140 15.75 2.32 -75.64
C GLU A 140 14.55 2.82 -76.46
N LYS A 141 13.32 2.48 -76.07
CA LYS A 141 12.10 2.96 -76.74
C LYS A 141 11.89 4.47 -76.59
N ILE A 142 12.15 5.03 -75.40
CA ILE A 142 12.08 6.48 -75.16
C ILE A 142 13.11 7.19 -76.02
N GLN A 143 14.34 6.69 -76.09
CA GLN A 143 15.40 7.27 -76.92
C GLN A 143 15.00 7.29 -78.40
N GLN A 144 14.48 6.17 -78.92
CA GLN A 144 13.95 6.10 -80.29
C GLN A 144 12.82 7.11 -80.55
N LEU A 145 11.91 7.31 -79.57
CA LEU A 145 10.82 8.28 -79.70
C LEU A 145 11.32 9.73 -79.62
N GLN A 146 12.30 10.01 -78.77
CA GLN A 146 12.94 11.33 -78.67
C GLN A 146 13.69 11.67 -79.96
N GLU A 147 14.42 10.72 -80.54
CA GLU A 147 15.08 10.88 -81.84
C GLU A 147 14.06 11.20 -82.94
N LYS A 148 12.94 10.46 -83.00
CA LYS A 148 11.84 10.75 -83.92
C LYS A 148 11.19 12.12 -83.67
N ASN A 149 11.06 12.55 -82.42
CA ASN A 149 10.50 13.85 -82.05
C ASN A 149 11.43 15.02 -82.41
N LEU A 150 12.75 14.87 -82.20
CA LEU A 150 13.78 15.83 -82.62
C LEU A 150 13.78 16.05 -84.14
N GLN A 151 13.39 15.03 -84.92
CA GLN A 151 13.24 15.09 -86.37
C GLN A 151 11.85 15.56 -86.83
N ALA A 152 10.89 15.76 -85.91
CA ALA A 152 9.54 16.18 -86.25
C ALA A 152 9.51 17.67 -86.64
N VAL A 153 9.32 17.94 -87.94
CA VAL A 153 9.15 19.30 -88.46
C VAL A 153 7.66 19.62 -88.52
N VAL A 154 7.19 20.53 -87.66
CA VAL A 154 5.84 21.09 -87.74
C VAL A 154 5.80 22.11 -88.88
N GLN A 155 5.13 21.79 -89.98
CA GLN A 155 4.83 22.76 -91.03
C GLN A 155 3.62 23.60 -90.62
N THR A 156 3.85 24.86 -90.26
CA THR A 156 2.77 25.85 -90.18
C THR A 156 2.43 26.37 -91.59
N PRO A 157 1.14 26.57 -91.93
CA PRO A 157 0.70 27.08 -93.24
C PRO A 157 1.16 28.53 -93.44
N GLY A 158 2.37 28.72 -93.96
CA GLY A 158 2.98 30.04 -94.12
C GLY A 158 4.41 30.04 -94.68
N GLY A 159 4.87 28.92 -95.26
CA GLY A 159 6.03 28.86 -96.16
C GLY A 159 7.43 29.13 -95.57
N LYS A 160 7.55 29.56 -94.31
CA LYS A 160 8.86 29.81 -93.69
C LYS A 160 9.17 28.74 -92.64
N LYS A 161 10.09 27.82 -92.98
CA LYS A 161 10.69 26.85 -92.05
C LYS A 161 11.44 27.63 -90.96
N ARG A 162 10.84 27.80 -89.79
CA ARG A 162 11.55 28.29 -88.60
C ARG A 162 11.87 27.08 -87.72
N THR A 163 13.14 26.74 -87.65
CA THR A 163 13.71 25.87 -86.61
C THR A 163 13.57 26.62 -85.28
N ILE A 164 12.57 26.25 -84.48
CA ILE A 164 12.47 26.75 -83.11
C ILE A 164 13.59 26.07 -82.31
N PRO A 165 14.60 26.79 -81.80
CA PRO A 165 15.64 26.18 -80.99
C PRO A 165 15.00 25.76 -79.66
N PHE A 166 14.96 24.46 -79.40
CA PHE A 166 14.51 23.91 -78.12
C PHE A 166 15.39 24.46 -76.99
N ARG A 167 14.88 25.47 -76.27
CA ARG A 167 15.57 26.05 -75.12
C ARG A 167 15.47 25.07 -73.95
N ARG A 168 16.50 24.27 -73.71
CA ARG A 168 16.67 23.55 -72.44
C ARG A 168 16.75 24.58 -71.32
N GLN A 169 15.84 24.52 -70.36
CA GLN A 169 15.88 25.32 -69.14
C GLN A 169 17.19 25.00 -68.39
N ARG A 170 18.09 25.98 -68.23
CA ARG A 170 19.35 25.85 -67.48
C ARG A 170 19.41 26.95 -66.41
N MET A 171 19.84 26.59 -65.21
CA MET A 171 20.13 27.50 -64.09
C MET A 171 21.43 28.27 -64.37
N GLN A 172 21.45 29.58 -64.13
CA GLN A 172 22.65 30.44 -64.21
C GLN A 172 23.30 30.57 -62.82
N ILE A 173 24.63 30.53 -62.77
CA ILE A 173 25.46 30.72 -61.55
C ILE A 173 26.19 32.05 -61.73
N ASP A 174 25.98 32.99 -60.82
CA ASP A 174 26.35 34.40 -61.04
C ASP A 174 27.76 34.80 -60.57
N GLN A 175 28.55 33.90 -59.95
CA GLN A 175 29.99 34.17 -59.72
C GLN A 175 30.82 32.90 -59.39
N PRO A 176 32.04 32.75 -59.95
CA PRO A 176 33.00 31.75 -59.49
C PRO A 176 33.81 32.25 -58.28
N VAL A 177 34.15 31.34 -57.37
CA VAL A 177 34.95 31.59 -56.15
C VAL A 177 36.41 31.96 -56.53
N PRO A 178 37.12 32.84 -55.77
CA PRO A 178 38.41 33.37 -56.20
C PRO A 178 39.57 32.35 -56.13
N PRO A 179 40.57 32.42 -57.02
CA PRO A 179 41.68 31.47 -57.08
C PRO A 179 42.78 31.79 -56.06
N SER A 180 43.28 30.76 -55.37
CA SER A 180 44.46 30.83 -54.50
C SER A 180 45.74 30.63 -55.31
N GLY A 181 46.72 31.52 -55.17
CA GLY A 181 47.98 31.49 -55.90
C GLY A 181 49.01 30.56 -55.26
N ILE A 182 49.25 29.39 -55.86
CA ILE A 182 50.46 28.57 -55.66
C ILE A 182 50.91 27.99 -57.01
N SER A 183 52.22 28.04 -57.23
CA SER A 183 52.97 27.83 -58.47
C SER A 183 52.86 26.43 -59.11
N SER A 184 52.77 26.43 -60.45
CA SER A 184 53.21 25.41 -61.44
C SER A 184 53.27 23.92 -61.05
N ILE A 185 52.49 23.08 -61.73
CA ILE A 185 52.63 21.61 -61.73
C ILE A 185 53.16 21.12 -63.09
N PRO A 186 54.11 20.17 -63.13
CA PRO A 186 54.71 19.61 -64.36
C PRO A 186 53.73 18.71 -65.13
N VAL A 187 53.87 18.65 -66.46
CA VAL A 187 53.12 17.72 -67.33
C VAL A 187 53.65 16.29 -67.14
N PRO A 188 52.83 15.32 -66.68
CA PRO A 188 53.23 13.91 -66.60
C PRO A 188 53.14 13.24 -67.98
N GLN A 189 54.10 12.36 -68.30
CA GLN A 189 53.99 11.45 -69.44
C GLN A 189 52.91 10.38 -69.19
N PRO A 190 52.25 9.86 -70.24
CA PRO A 190 51.11 8.96 -70.08
C PRO A 190 51.55 7.57 -69.59
N ASP A 191 50.87 7.08 -68.54
CA ASP A 191 51.05 5.77 -67.93
C ASP A 191 50.72 4.63 -68.91
N ASP A 192 51.63 3.65 -69.03
CA ASP A 192 51.45 2.44 -69.85
C ASP A 192 50.31 1.57 -69.26
N PRO A 193 49.18 1.38 -69.96
CA PRO A 193 47.98 0.70 -69.43
C PRO A 193 48.22 -0.73 -68.95
N TYR A 194 49.20 -1.45 -69.53
CA TYR A 194 49.50 -2.83 -69.15
C TYR A 194 50.12 -2.93 -67.75
N ILE A 195 50.90 -1.91 -67.36
CA ILE A 195 51.55 -1.85 -66.05
C ILE A 195 50.50 -1.53 -64.98
N ALA A 196 49.53 -0.67 -65.28
CA ALA A 196 48.42 -0.34 -64.37
C ALA A 196 47.53 -1.56 -64.06
N ASP A 197 47.19 -2.37 -65.06
CA ASP A 197 46.36 -3.56 -64.87
C ASP A 197 47.06 -4.65 -64.03
N LEU A 198 48.36 -4.88 -64.27
CA LEU A 198 49.13 -5.86 -63.48
C LEU A 198 49.33 -5.39 -62.04
N LEU A 199 49.57 -4.09 -61.84
CA LEU A 199 49.61 -3.50 -60.50
C LEU A 199 48.26 -3.62 -59.79
N GLN A 200 47.15 -3.39 -60.48
CA GLN A 200 45.82 -3.54 -59.89
C GLN A 200 45.52 -4.99 -59.48
N VAL A 201 45.91 -5.98 -60.28
CA VAL A 201 45.77 -7.41 -59.92
C VAL A 201 46.65 -7.76 -58.71
N ALA A 202 47.88 -7.25 -58.67
CA ALA A 202 48.78 -7.44 -57.53
C ALA A 202 48.21 -6.78 -56.26
N ASP A 203 47.69 -5.55 -56.36
CA ASP A 203 47.07 -4.82 -55.24
C ASP A 203 45.83 -5.54 -54.71
N ASN A 204 44.96 -6.03 -55.60
CA ASN A 204 43.81 -6.84 -55.20
C ASN A 204 44.25 -8.12 -54.49
N ARG A 205 45.29 -8.80 -54.99
CA ARG A 205 45.82 -10.00 -54.34
C ARG A 205 46.46 -9.71 -52.99
N ILE A 206 47.15 -8.58 -52.87
CA ILE A 206 47.73 -8.11 -51.61
C ILE A 206 46.60 -7.81 -50.61
N GLN A 207 45.51 -7.16 -51.03
CA GLN A 207 44.36 -6.89 -50.18
C GLN A 207 43.67 -8.17 -49.71
N GLU A 208 43.45 -9.16 -50.58
CA GLU A 208 42.90 -10.46 -50.21
C GLU A 208 43.78 -11.16 -49.17
N LEU A 209 45.10 -11.21 -49.41
CA LEU A 209 46.05 -11.82 -48.48
C LEU A 209 46.09 -11.06 -47.15
N GLN A 210 45.98 -9.73 -47.16
CA GLN A 210 45.88 -8.93 -45.93
C GLN A 210 44.60 -9.25 -45.14
N GLN A 211 43.47 -9.44 -45.83
CA GLN A 211 42.21 -9.84 -45.19
C GLN A 211 42.28 -11.26 -44.62
N ASP A 212 42.91 -12.20 -45.32
CA ASP A 212 43.12 -13.56 -44.83
C ASP A 212 44.05 -13.60 -43.62
N VAL A 213 45.14 -12.83 -43.64
CA VAL A 213 46.03 -12.69 -42.49
C VAL A 213 45.30 -12.07 -41.30
N ALA A 214 44.43 -11.08 -41.52
CA ALA A 214 43.62 -10.49 -40.45
C ALA A 214 42.64 -11.53 -39.85
N ARG A 215 41.92 -12.28 -40.70
CA ARG A 215 41.01 -13.35 -40.26
C ARG A 215 41.72 -14.44 -39.47
N LEU A 216 42.86 -14.92 -39.96
CA LEU A 216 43.64 -15.96 -39.29
C LEU A 216 44.21 -15.48 -37.95
N LYS A 217 44.60 -14.20 -37.84
CA LYS A 217 45.00 -13.61 -36.56
C LYS A 217 43.85 -13.58 -35.55
N ASP A 218 42.66 -13.16 -35.99
CA ASP A 218 41.47 -13.15 -35.14
C ASP A 218 41.08 -14.56 -34.67
N GLU A 219 41.15 -15.56 -35.55
CA GLU A 219 40.88 -16.96 -35.22
C GLU A 219 41.92 -17.53 -34.25
N LEU A 220 43.20 -17.20 -34.44
CA LEU A 220 44.28 -17.58 -33.53
C LEU A 220 44.04 -16.99 -32.14
N GLU A 221 43.73 -15.69 -32.03
CA GLU A 221 43.44 -15.05 -30.74
C GLU A 221 42.19 -15.63 -30.05
N ARG A 222 41.17 -16.04 -30.82
CA ARG A 222 39.99 -16.72 -30.26
C ARG A 222 40.35 -18.11 -29.74
N SER A 223 41.13 -18.88 -30.49
CA SER A 223 41.61 -20.20 -30.10
C SER A 223 42.50 -20.13 -28.86
N GLU A 224 43.45 -19.20 -28.82
CA GLU A 224 44.33 -18.98 -27.66
C GLU A 224 43.55 -18.58 -26.40
N ARG A 225 42.50 -17.76 -26.54
CA ARG A 225 41.58 -17.46 -25.42
C ARG A 225 40.83 -18.71 -24.96
N GLY A 226 40.37 -19.55 -25.89
CA GLY A 226 39.74 -20.84 -25.58
C GLY A 226 40.68 -21.76 -24.79
N ILE A 227 41.92 -21.91 -25.25
CA ILE A 227 42.96 -22.72 -24.59
C ILE A 227 43.24 -22.20 -23.18
N LYS A 228 43.40 -20.88 -23.00
CA LYS A 228 43.60 -20.28 -21.68
C LYS A 228 42.44 -20.57 -20.71
N ASN A 229 41.21 -20.55 -21.20
CA ASN A 229 40.04 -20.84 -20.37
C ASN A 229 39.97 -22.32 -19.99
N LEU A 230 40.25 -23.23 -20.93
CA LEU A 230 40.30 -24.67 -20.64
C LEU A 230 41.43 -25.01 -19.67
N ASN A 231 42.62 -24.43 -19.83
CA ASN A 231 43.73 -24.63 -18.89
C ASN A 231 43.37 -24.18 -17.47
N LYS A 232 42.70 -23.02 -17.32
CA LYS A 232 42.21 -22.58 -16.00
C LYS A 232 41.21 -23.56 -15.38
N GLN A 233 40.35 -24.18 -16.18
CA GLN A 233 39.42 -25.19 -15.69
C GLN A 233 40.14 -26.46 -15.26
N VAL A 234 41.14 -26.91 -16.02
CA VAL A 234 41.99 -28.06 -15.67
C VAL A 234 42.75 -27.79 -14.38
N GLU A 235 43.42 -26.65 -14.24
CA GLU A 235 44.11 -26.26 -13.01
C GLU A 235 43.17 -26.21 -11.79
N ALA A 236 41.93 -25.77 -11.97
CA ALA A 236 40.93 -25.76 -10.90
C ALA A 236 40.49 -27.18 -10.52
N ARG A 237 40.33 -28.07 -11.51
CA ARG A 237 40.03 -29.49 -11.29
C ARG A 237 41.17 -30.20 -10.59
N ASP A 238 42.42 -29.98 -11.02
CA ASP A 238 43.61 -30.61 -10.44
C ASP A 238 43.81 -30.17 -8.99
N ARG A 239 43.60 -28.88 -8.69
CA ARG A 239 43.60 -28.37 -7.31
C ARG A 239 42.55 -29.06 -6.43
N GLU A 240 41.36 -29.32 -6.99
CA GLU A 240 40.30 -30.01 -6.26
C GLU A 240 40.59 -31.51 -6.11
N ILE A 241 41.20 -32.14 -7.11
CA ILE A 241 41.66 -33.53 -7.03
C ILE A 241 42.75 -33.67 -5.95
N GLU A 242 43.72 -32.75 -5.89
CA GLU A 242 44.70 -32.73 -4.81
C GLU A 242 44.05 -32.52 -3.44
N ARG A 243 43.10 -31.59 -3.33
CA ARG A 243 42.39 -31.32 -2.07
C ARG A 243 41.64 -32.57 -1.59
N LEU A 244 40.88 -33.21 -2.49
CA LEU A 244 40.14 -34.45 -2.20
C LEU A 244 41.09 -35.61 -1.90
N GLY A 245 42.19 -35.74 -2.64
CA GLY A 245 43.22 -36.75 -2.41
C GLY A 245 43.82 -36.64 -1.01
N ARG A 246 44.17 -35.43 -0.56
CA ARG A 246 44.66 -35.17 0.80
C ARG A 246 43.65 -35.54 1.89
N VAL A 247 42.35 -35.36 1.62
CA VAL A 247 41.27 -35.74 2.56
C VAL A 247 41.07 -37.26 2.61
N LEU A 248 41.33 -37.97 1.51
CA LEU A 248 41.18 -39.42 1.40
C LEU A 248 42.37 -40.21 1.98
N ASP A 249 43.59 -39.68 1.92
CA ASP A 249 44.82 -40.42 2.30
C ASP A 249 44.99 -40.68 3.81
N GLY A 250 44.17 -40.06 4.68
CA GLY A 250 44.27 -40.24 6.14
C GLY A 250 42.94 -40.28 6.89
N GLY A 251 41.81 -40.13 6.20
CA GLY A 251 40.51 -39.87 6.83
C GLY A 251 40.49 -38.52 7.57
N ARG A 252 39.31 -38.10 8.04
CA ARG A 252 39.20 -36.89 8.86
C ARG A 252 39.56 -37.21 10.31
N PRO A 253 40.45 -36.43 10.97
CA PRO A 253 40.78 -36.63 12.38
C PRO A 253 39.52 -36.53 13.26
N HIS A 254 39.38 -37.42 14.23
CA HIS A 254 38.23 -37.46 15.15
C HIS A 254 37.96 -36.10 15.81
N ASP A 255 39.01 -35.37 16.19
CA ASP A 255 38.90 -34.05 16.82
C ASP A 255 38.21 -33.04 15.91
N VAL A 256 38.48 -33.08 14.60
CA VAL A 256 37.86 -32.17 13.62
C VAL A 256 36.39 -32.51 13.44
N ILE A 257 36.05 -33.80 13.35
CA ILE A 257 34.66 -34.27 13.22
C ILE A 257 33.86 -33.90 14.47
N SER A 258 34.43 -34.09 15.67
CA SER A 258 33.79 -33.75 16.94
C SER A 258 33.56 -32.25 17.07
N LEU A 259 34.55 -31.44 16.67
CA LEU A 259 34.43 -29.98 16.67
C LEU A 259 33.39 -29.49 15.67
N GLU A 260 33.34 -30.06 14.47
CA GLU A 260 32.31 -29.76 13.46
C GLU A 260 30.90 -30.11 13.97
N ALA A 261 30.72 -31.29 14.58
CA ALA A 261 29.44 -31.70 15.14
C ALA A 261 28.96 -30.71 16.24
N LYS A 262 29.88 -30.27 17.10
CA LYS A 262 29.59 -29.28 18.14
C LYS A 262 29.27 -27.89 17.55
N ASN A 263 30.03 -27.44 16.56
CA ASN A 263 29.75 -26.18 15.85
C ASN A 263 28.39 -26.21 15.15
N GLN A 264 28.02 -27.34 14.54
CA GLN A 264 26.73 -27.50 13.89
C GLN A 264 25.57 -27.44 14.89
N SER A 265 25.77 -27.97 16.11
CA SER A 265 24.80 -27.80 17.19
C SER A 265 24.70 -26.34 17.67
N ASN A 266 25.83 -25.63 17.76
CA ASN A 266 25.84 -24.21 18.11
C ASN A 266 25.15 -23.35 17.05
N GLU A 267 25.36 -23.62 15.76
CA GLU A 267 24.68 -22.91 14.68
C GLU A 267 23.16 -23.07 14.76
N LYS A 268 22.66 -24.28 15.05
CA LYS A 268 21.22 -24.50 15.27
C LYS A 268 20.67 -23.70 16.45
N LEU A 269 21.46 -23.54 17.52
CA LEU A 269 21.06 -22.71 18.65
C LEU A 269 21.04 -21.22 18.28
N ILE A 270 22.05 -20.76 17.53
CA ILE A 270 22.13 -19.37 17.05
C ILE A 270 20.95 -19.04 16.13
N THR A 271 20.60 -19.93 15.19
CA THR A 271 19.44 -19.70 14.30
C THR A 271 18.13 -19.63 15.09
N HIS A 272 17.94 -20.50 16.08
CA HIS A 272 16.78 -20.45 16.96
C HIS A 272 16.70 -19.15 17.77
N LEU A 273 17.82 -18.70 18.35
CA LEU A 273 17.89 -17.44 19.08
C LEU A 273 17.61 -16.23 18.18
N ASN A 274 18.14 -16.21 16.96
CA ASN A 274 17.88 -15.13 16.00
C ASN A 274 16.39 -15.05 15.64
N LEU A 275 15.73 -16.19 15.40
CA LEU A 275 14.29 -16.21 15.15
C LEU A 275 13.48 -15.66 16.34
N GLN A 276 13.90 -15.97 17.57
CA GLN A 276 13.27 -15.42 18.76
C GLN A 276 13.46 -13.90 18.87
N VAL A 277 14.66 -13.40 18.55
CA VAL A 277 14.94 -11.96 18.51
C VAL A 277 14.08 -11.25 17.47
N GLU A 278 13.93 -11.82 16.28
CA GLU A 278 13.05 -11.27 15.24
C GLU A 278 11.59 -11.19 15.70
N TYR A 279 11.09 -12.24 16.34
CA TYR A 279 9.73 -12.27 16.89
C TYR A 279 9.53 -11.18 17.96
N LEU A 280 10.48 -11.04 18.88
CA LEU A 280 10.42 -10.02 19.93
C LEU A 280 10.53 -8.60 19.36
N GLN A 281 11.38 -8.38 18.36
CA GLN A 281 11.48 -7.09 17.67
C GLN A 281 10.18 -6.74 16.96
N GLN A 282 9.53 -7.71 16.30
CA GLN A 282 8.25 -7.50 15.65
C GLN A 282 7.15 -7.14 16.67
N ALA A 283 7.06 -7.89 17.78
CA ALA A 283 6.11 -7.61 18.85
C ALA A 283 6.33 -6.21 19.46
N ASN A 284 7.58 -5.80 19.68
CA ASN A 284 7.90 -4.45 20.15
C ASN A 284 7.46 -3.37 19.16
N ARG A 285 7.72 -3.53 17.86
CA ARG A 285 7.26 -2.57 16.84
C ARG A 285 5.73 -2.44 16.82
N ASP A 286 5.02 -3.55 16.99
CA ASP A 286 3.55 -3.55 16.99
C ASP A 286 2.99 -2.89 18.26
N LEU A 287 3.64 -3.10 19.42
CA LEU A 287 3.31 -2.38 20.65
C LEU A 287 3.61 -0.88 20.56
N GLU A 288 4.75 -0.49 19.99
CA GLU A 288 5.10 0.92 19.76
C GLU A 288 4.07 1.63 18.88
N LYS A 289 3.62 0.97 17.79
CA LYS A 289 2.54 1.50 16.94
C LYS A 289 1.25 1.69 17.73
N ARG A 290 0.85 0.70 18.54
CA ARG A 290 -0.36 0.79 19.37
C ARG A 290 -0.28 1.93 20.37
N VAL A 291 0.87 2.10 21.04
CA VAL A 291 1.10 3.21 21.97
C VAL A 291 0.97 4.55 21.24
N LYS A 292 1.59 4.69 20.06
CA LYS A 292 1.50 5.91 19.27
C LYS A 292 0.05 6.24 18.89
N THR A 293 -0.73 5.28 18.40
CA THR A 293 -2.14 5.50 18.07
C THR A 293 -2.98 5.87 19.28
N VAL A 294 -2.69 5.30 20.46
CA VAL A 294 -3.40 5.66 21.70
C VAL A 294 -3.06 7.09 22.13
N LEU A 295 -1.79 7.50 22.01
CA LEU A 295 -1.38 8.87 22.30
C LEU A 295 -2.05 9.88 21.37
N GLU A 296 -2.05 9.62 20.05
CA GLU A 296 -2.74 10.48 19.08
C GLU A 296 -4.24 10.61 19.38
N LYS A 297 -4.90 9.50 19.75
CA LYS A 297 -6.31 9.53 20.17
C LYS A 297 -6.52 10.31 21.46
N LYS A 298 -5.63 10.16 22.44
CA LYS A 298 -5.69 10.90 23.70
C LYS A 298 -5.57 12.40 23.44
N ASP A 299 -4.65 12.82 22.59
CA ASP A 299 -4.44 14.24 22.27
C ASP A 299 -5.67 14.83 21.56
N ASN A 300 -6.25 14.10 20.60
CA ASN A 300 -7.49 14.51 19.94
C ASN A 300 -8.66 14.66 20.92
N VAL A 301 -8.89 13.66 21.77
CA VAL A 301 -9.95 13.71 22.80
C VAL A 301 -9.69 14.84 23.80
N SER A 302 -8.43 15.08 24.18
CA SER A 302 -8.07 16.18 25.06
C SER A 302 -8.38 17.55 24.45
N SER A 303 -8.17 17.72 23.14
CA SER A 303 -8.57 18.94 22.41
C SER A 303 -10.08 19.10 22.39
N GLU A 304 -10.81 18.03 22.05
CA GLU A 304 -12.28 18.06 21.99
C GLU A 304 -12.91 18.38 23.37
N VAL A 305 -12.34 17.82 24.45
CA VAL A 305 -12.76 18.14 25.82
C VAL A 305 -12.49 19.61 26.16
N ALA A 306 -11.36 20.17 25.74
CA ALA A 306 -11.05 21.58 25.96
C ALA A 306 -12.03 22.50 25.21
N ASP A 307 -12.34 22.18 23.95
CA ASP A 307 -13.29 22.94 23.13
C ASP A 307 -14.71 22.89 23.72
N LEU A 308 -15.18 21.70 24.14
CA LEU A 308 -16.47 21.53 24.80
C LEU A 308 -16.53 22.26 26.16
N SER A 309 -15.44 22.27 26.91
CA SER A 309 -15.36 23.01 28.18
C SER A 309 -15.49 24.52 27.94
N ALA A 310 -14.76 25.06 26.96
CA ALA A 310 -14.87 26.47 26.59
C ALA A 310 -16.29 26.83 26.13
N ARG A 311 -16.91 25.98 25.31
CA ARG A 311 -18.31 26.19 24.87
C ARG A 311 -19.31 26.16 26.02
N ASN A 312 -19.11 25.27 27.00
CA ASN A 312 -19.95 25.24 28.19
C ASN A 312 -19.77 26.49 29.06
N GLU A 313 -18.54 26.98 29.20
CA GLU A 313 -18.28 28.24 29.91
C GLU A 313 -18.98 29.42 29.23
N GLU A 314 -18.93 29.52 27.90
CA GLU A 314 -19.67 30.54 27.13
C GLU A 314 -21.18 30.45 27.37
N LEU A 315 -21.77 29.25 27.27
CA LEU A 315 -23.21 29.05 27.51
C LEU A 315 -23.61 29.38 28.95
N CYS A 316 -22.75 29.09 29.93
CA CYS A 316 -22.97 29.50 31.31
C CYS A 316 -22.98 31.03 31.45
N HIS A 317 -22.09 31.74 30.77
CA HIS A 317 -22.11 33.20 30.75
C HIS A 317 -23.39 33.74 30.10
N GLU A 318 -23.77 33.22 28.93
CA GLU A 318 -25.02 33.61 28.25
C GLU A 318 -26.26 33.38 29.13
N LEU A 319 -26.33 32.24 29.83
CA LEU A 319 -27.42 31.97 30.78
C LEU A 319 -27.44 32.97 31.94
N THR A 320 -26.28 33.32 32.50
CA THR A 320 -26.23 34.34 33.56
C THR A 320 -26.66 35.72 33.08
N GLU A 321 -26.35 36.09 31.83
CA GLU A 321 -26.82 37.34 31.23
C GLU A 321 -28.34 37.34 31.04
N ILE A 322 -28.90 36.22 30.55
CA ILE A 322 -30.35 36.05 30.41
C ILE A 322 -31.04 36.16 31.77
N ASP A 323 -30.52 35.51 32.81
CA ASP A 323 -31.07 35.59 34.17
C ASP A 323 -31.05 37.02 34.71
N GLN A 324 -29.95 37.76 34.47
CA GLN A 324 -29.86 39.18 34.85
C GLN A 324 -30.91 40.03 34.10
N LEU A 325 -31.08 39.79 32.80
CA LEU A 325 -32.06 40.50 31.97
C LEU A 325 -33.49 40.20 32.42
N ALA A 326 -33.79 38.94 32.73
CA ALA A 326 -35.09 38.50 33.23
C ALA A 326 -35.42 39.16 34.58
N GLN A 327 -34.47 39.17 35.52
CA GLN A 327 -34.65 39.88 36.79
C GLN A 327 -34.87 41.39 36.60
N GLN A 328 -34.17 42.02 35.65
CA GLN A 328 -34.38 43.42 35.36
C GLN A 328 -35.79 43.67 34.81
N LEU A 329 -36.24 42.85 33.88
CA LEU A 329 -37.58 42.93 33.31
C LEU A 329 -38.68 42.71 34.35
N GLU A 330 -38.48 41.79 35.30
CA GLU A 330 -39.40 41.57 36.42
C GLU A 330 -39.50 42.82 37.31
N ARG A 331 -38.36 43.44 37.67
CA ARG A 331 -38.35 44.70 38.44
C ARG A 331 -39.06 45.83 37.70
N ASP A 332 -38.78 45.99 36.41
CA ASP A 332 -39.40 47.03 35.60
C ASP A 332 -40.92 46.82 35.49
N LYS A 333 -41.37 45.57 35.33
CA LYS A 333 -42.79 45.21 35.34
C LYS A 333 -43.45 45.53 36.69
N GLU A 334 -42.80 45.22 37.81
CA GLU A 334 -43.31 45.53 39.16
C GLU A 334 -43.52 47.05 39.32
N ILE A 335 -42.52 47.84 38.91
CA ILE A 335 -42.59 49.32 38.94
C ILE A 335 -43.76 49.82 38.08
N VAL A 336 -43.89 49.33 36.85
CA VAL A 336 -44.99 49.75 35.95
C VAL A 336 -46.35 49.39 36.54
N LEU A 337 -46.51 48.18 37.09
CA LEU A 337 -47.76 47.78 37.74
C LEU A 337 -48.07 48.67 38.95
N GLU A 338 -47.09 48.96 39.81
CA GLU A 338 -47.29 49.84 40.96
C GLU A 338 -47.68 51.26 40.53
N THR A 339 -47.07 51.79 39.45
CA THR A 339 -47.45 53.11 38.91
C THR A 339 -48.87 53.10 38.32
N ALA A 340 -49.23 52.07 37.54
CA ALA A 340 -50.56 51.96 36.96
C ALA A 340 -51.65 51.80 38.05
N ASP A 341 -51.39 51.01 39.10
CA ASP A 341 -52.31 50.86 40.23
C ASP A 341 -52.50 52.19 40.98
N LYS A 342 -51.45 52.99 41.16
CA LYS A 342 -51.55 54.34 41.72
C LYS A 342 -52.40 55.26 40.85
N GLU A 343 -52.14 55.31 39.54
CA GLU A 343 -52.91 56.14 38.60
C GLU A 343 -54.39 55.72 38.54
N ILE A 344 -54.67 54.40 38.49
CA ILE A 344 -56.04 53.87 38.52
C ILE A 344 -56.74 54.26 39.82
N GLN A 345 -56.04 54.19 40.96
CA GLN A 345 -56.61 54.56 42.25
C GLN A 345 -56.91 56.07 42.33
N GLU A 346 -56.03 56.92 41.81
CA GLU A 346 -56.25 58.36 41.69
C GLU A 346 -57.44 58.68 40.79
N ALA A 347 -57.50 58.09 39.58
CA ALA A 347 -58.62 58.25 38.66
C ALA A 347 -59.94 57.77 39.29
N LYS A 348 -59.93 56.65 40.01
CA LYS A 348 -61.12 56.13 40.73
C LYS A 348 -61.58 57.08 41.83
N ASN A 349 -60.66 57.73 42.54
CA ASN A 349 -60.98 58.73 43.55
C ASN A 349 -61.59 60.00 42.91
N GLU A 350 -61.05 60.42 41.77
CA GLU A 350 -61.55 61.58 41.01
C GLU A 350 -62.94 61.31 40.42
N ILE A 351 -63.17 60.13 39.83
CA ILE A 351 -64.52 59.71 39.37
C ILE A 351 -65.51 59.73 40.52
N LYS A 352 -65.13 59.23 41.71
CA LYS A 352 -66.01 59.28 42.90
C LYS A 352 -66.31 60.71 43.34
N ARG A 353 -65.37 61.64 43.19
CA ARG A 353 -65.58 63.07 43.48
C ARG A 353 -66.55 63.69 42.49
N GLN A 354 -66.31 63.51 41.20
CA GLN A 354 -67.17 63.99 40.12
C GLN A 354 -68.58 63.39 40.19
N HIS A 355 -68.71 62.11 40.54
CA HIS A 355 -70.02 61.47 40.69
C HIS A 355 -70.85 62.11 41.82
N ARG A 356 -70.23 62.45 42.96
CA ARG A 356 -70.90 63.20 44.04
C ARG A 356 -71.32 64.59 43.57
N GLU A 357 -70.44 65.29 42.85
CA GLU A 357 -70.73 66.62 42.31
C GLU A 357 -71.90 66.60 41.30
N ILE A 358 -71.93 65.61 40.40
CA ILE A 358 -73.06 65.39 39.49
C ILE A 358 -74.34 65.07 40.27
N GLN A 359 -74.26 64.21 41.28
CA GLN A 359 -75.42 63.87 42.11
C GLN A 359 -76.02 65.11 42.79
N ASP A 360 -75.17 65.97 43.36
CA ASP A 360 -75.58 67.23 43.97
C ASP A 360 -76.24 68.18 42.94
N LEU A 361 -75.66 68.30 41.73
CA LEU A 361 -76.22 69.10 40.63
C LEU A 361 -77.55 68.55 40.11
N VAL A 362 -77.70 67.22 40.03
CA VAL A 362 -78.96 66.57 39.64
C VAL A 362 -80.03 66.88 40.68
N SER A 363 -79.75 66.72 41.98
CA SER A 363 -80.68 67.08 43.05
C SER A 363 -81.12 68.54 42.93
N LYS A 364 -80.17 69.46 42.70
CA LYS A 364 -80.48 70.87 42.49
C LYS A 364 -81.32 71.15 41.24
N THR A 365 -81.04 70.46 40.14
CA THR A 365 -81.84 70.56 38.91
C THR A 365 -83.26 70.05 39.14
N THR A 366 -83.43 68.93 39.83
CA THR A 366 -84.77 68.40 40.16
C THR A 366 -85.57 69.32 41.07
N GLU A 367 -84.92 69.98 42.03
CA GLU A 367 -85.57 71.01 42.87
C GLU A 367 -86.01 72.22 42.05
N LEU A 368 -85.18 72.66 41.10
CA LEU A 368 -85.51 73.77 40.19
C LEU A 368 -86.63 73.40 39.22
N GLU A 369 -86.62 72.20 38.64
CA GLU A 369 -87.70 71.68 37.78
C GLU A 369 -89.03 71.60 38.53
N ALA A 370 -89.02 71.08 39.77
CA ALA A 370 -90.21 71.06 40.62
C ALA A 370 -90.74 72.48 40.91
N SER A 371 -89.84 73.41 41.21
CA SER A 371 -90.18 74.82 41.43
C SER A 371 -90.74 75.50 40.18
N LEU A 372 -90.17 75.19 39.00
CA LEU A 372 -90.65 75.69 37.71
C LEU A 372 -92.03 75.14 37.37
N SER A 373 -92.26 73.84 37.61
CA SER A 373 -93.57 73.21 37.42
C SER A 373 -94.63 73.86 38.33
N ALA A 374 -94.31 74.09 39.60
CA ALA A 374 -95.21 74.77 40.53
C ALA A 374 -95.55 76.20 40.06
N CYS A 375 -94.55 76.95 39.58
CA CYS A 375 -94.76 78.29 39.00
C CYS A 375 -95.59 78.23 37.72
N HIS A 376 -95.39 77.22 36.86
CA HIS A 376 -96.18 77.02 35.65
C HIS A 376 -97.65 76.72 35.97
N ASP A 377 -97.90 75.88 36.97
CA ASP A 377 -99.25 75.58 37.47
C ASP A 377 -99.93 76.83 38.04
N GLU A 378 -99.20 77.69 38.76
CA GLU A 378 -99.70 79.00 39.22
C GLU A 378 -99.99 79.95 38.05
N MET A 379 -99.12 80.02 37.05
CA MET A 379 -99.32 80.83 35.84
C MET A 379 -100.59 80.40 35.10
N ASN A 380 -100.84 79.09 34.97
CA ASN A 380 -102.04 78.56 34.33
C ASN A 380 -103.29 78.90 35.13
N LYS A 381 -103.27 78.78 36.47
CA LYS A 381 -104.39 79.20 37.34
C LYS A 381 -104.72 80.68 37.18
N LEU A 382 -103.71 81.55 37.22
CA LEU A 382 -103.88 82.99 37.03
C LEU A 382 -104.41 83.31 35.62
N ARG A 383 -103.96 82.58 34.60
CA ARG A 383 -104.46 82.73 33.23
C ARG A 383 -105.94 82.38 33.12
N ASP A 384 -106.38 81.29 33.75
CA ASP A 384 -107.79 80.89 33.81
C ASP A 384 -108.63 81.92 34.58
N GLU A 385 -108.08 82.48 35.66
CA GLU A 385 -108.74 83.52 36.47
C GLU A 385 -108.92 84.83 35.69
N VAL A 386 -107.90 85.25 34.93
CA VAL A 386 -107.98 86.39 34.00
C VAL A 386 -109.02 86.13 32.91
N PHE A 387 -109.05 84.91 32.35
CA PHE A 387 -110.02 84.54 31.33
C PHE A 387 -111.47 84.67 31.86
N SER A 388 -111.73 84.15 33.06
CA SER A 388 -113.03 84.30 33.74
C SER A 388 -113.39 85.76 33.98
N LYS A 389 -112.44 86.59 34.43
CA LYS A 389 -112.66 88.04 34.63
C LYS A 389 -112.92 88.79 33.33
N THR A 390 -112.29 88.42 32.23
CA THR A 390 -112.58 89.01 30.93
C THR A 390 -113.99 88.67 30.43
N GLU A 391 -114.48 87.45 30.67
CA GLU A 391 -115.88 87.09 30.35
C GLU A 391 -116.89 87.86 31.21
N GLU A 392 -116.61 88.04 32.51
CA GLU A 392 -117.45 88.88 33.39
C GLU A 392 -117.51 90.33 32.89
N ASN A 393 -116.38 90.91 32.49
CA ASN A 393 -116.34 92.26 31.92
C ASN A 393 -117.12 92.38 30.61
N GLN A 394 -117.03 91.39 29.71
CA GLN A 394 -117.83 91.40 28.47
C GLN A 394 -119.34 91.35 28.76
N LYS A 395 -119.77 90.60 29.78
CA LYS A 395 -121.18 90.59 30.22
C LYS A 395 -121.61 91.95 30.78
N LEU A 396 -120.76 92.59 31.59
CA LEU A 396 -121.01 93.94 32.11
C LEU A 396 -121.09 95.00 31.01
N GLU A 397 -120.22 94.93 30.00
CA GLU A 397 -120.29 95.80 28.82
C GLU A 397 -121.59 95.61 28.03
N GLY A 398 -122.08 94.37 27.92
CA GLY A 398 -123.37 94.08 27.29
C GLY A 398 -124.55 94.71 28.03
N LEU A 399 -124.55 94.66 29.36
CA LEU A 399 -125.57 95.29 30.20
C LEU A 399 -125.50 96.83 30.13
N LEU A 400 -124.30 97.41 30.06
CA LEU A 400 -124.12 98.85 29.86
C LEU A 400 -124.73 99.33 28.54
N ARG A 401 -124.56 98.58 27.44
CA ARG A 401 -125.18 98.92 26.14
C ARG A 401 -126.71 98.89 26.20
N GLN A 402 -127.29 97.89 26.87
CA GLN A 402 -128.75 97.82 27.07
C GLN A 402 -129.29 99.02 27.86
N ILE A 403 -128.59 99.45 28.91
CA ILE A 403 -128.98 100.63 29.69
C ILE A 403 -128.86 101.92 28.87
N GLU A 404 -127.84 102.04 28.02
CA GLU A 404 -127.68 103.20 27.13
C GLU A 404 -128.78 103.29 26.05
N GLU A 405 -129.24 102.14 25.52
CA GLU A 405 -130.36 102.08 24.58
C GLU A 405 -131.70 102.47 25.24
N GLU A 406 -131.99 101.97 26.44
CA GLU A 406 -133.20 102.36 27.19
C GLU A 406 -133.21 103.85 27.57
N LYS A 407 -132.03 104.44 27.82
CA LYS A 407 -131.88 105.87 28.13
C LYS A 407 -132.10 106.76 26.90
N LYS A 408 -131.79 106.26 25.69
CA LYS A 408 -132.01 106.97 24.42
C LYS A 408 -133.49 106.97 24.02
N GLU A 409 -134.24 105.92 24.29
CA GLU A 409 -135.66 105.84 23.90
C GLU A 409 -136.60 106.59 24.87
N LYS A 410 -136.29 106.64 26.17
CA LYS A 410 -137.02 107.49 27.13
C LYS A 410 -136.81 109.00 26.93
N LYS A 411 -135.76 109.42 26.21
CA LYS A 411 -135.56 110.81 25.75
C LYS A 411 -136.43 111.21 24.53
N ARG A 412 -137.21 110.28 23.96
CA ARG A 412 -138.17 110.56 22.86
C ARG A 412 -139.62 110.74 23.31
N LYS A 413 -139.90 110.88 24.61
CA LYS A 413 -141.08 111.62 25.09
C LYS A 413 -140.63 113.01 25.53
N VAL A 414 -141.48 114.02 25.29
CA VAL A 414 -141.39 115.43 25.75
C VAL A 414 -140.81 116.41 24.74
#